data_AF-A0A7V8RX91-F1
#
_entry.id   AF-A0A7V8RX91-F1
#
_cell.length_a   1.000
_cell.length_b   1.000
_cell.length_c   1.000
_cell.angle_alpha   90.00
_cell.angle_beta   90.00
_cell.angle_gamma   90.00
#
_symmetry.space_group_name_H-M   'P 1'
#
loop_
_entity.id
_entity.type
_entity.pdbx_description
1 polymer ?
#
loop_
_entity_poly.entity_id
_entity_poly.type
_entity_poly.pdbx_seq_one_letter_code
_entity_poly.pdbx_strand_id
1 'polypeptide(L)' 'MTPFAWSRKNGYAFPEEPSDWIAYERAQAHTALTRFVRLITGTVYPHQQLLPHDDYARLLLDQLVGVRASLESITRLAS' A
#
# COMPACT_ATOMS: atom_id res chain seq x y z
N MET A 1 -24.18 -1.86 -1.72
CA MET A 1 -23.89 -0.67 -0.90
C MET A 1 -22.39 -0.50 -0.84
N THR A 2 -21.86 0.65 -1.24
CA THR A 2 -20.41 0.93 -1.21
C THR A 2 -19.98 1.08 0.25
N PRO A 3 -19.06 0.25 0.76
CA PRO A 3 -18.73 0.31 2.18
C PRO A 3 -17.80 1.52 2.40
N PHE A 4 -17.82 2.09 3.61
CA PHE A 4 -16.91 3.16 4.06
C PHE A 4 -17.20 4.57 3.54
N ALA A 5 -18.46 5.02 3.67
CA ALA A 5 -18.73 6.45 3.66
C ALA A 5 -18.19 7.06 4.96
N TRP A 6 -17.10 7.83 4.88
CA TRP A 6 -16.71 8.71 5.96
C TRP A 6 -17.67 9.90 5.99
N SER A 7 -18.21 10.21 7.16
CA SER A 7 -18.87 11.49 7.41
C SER A 7 -18.21 12.18 8.59
N ARG A 8 -18.17 13.52 8.54
CA ARG A 8 -17.61 14.31 9.65
C ARG A 8 -18.32 14.05 10.98
N LYS A 9 -19.61 13.71 10.94
CA LYS A 9 -20.45 13.47 12.12
C LYS A 9 -20.24 12.09 12.73
N ASN A 10 -20.15 11.04 11.90
CA ASN A 10 -20.19 9.65 12.35
C ASN A 10 -18.87 8.90 12.13
N GLY A 11 -17.85 9.54 11.56
CA GLY A 11 -16.63 8.85 11.15
C GLY A 11 -16.89 7.88 10.00
N TYR A 12 -16.10 6.81 9.94
CA TYR A 12 -16.30 5.73 8.98
C TYR A 12 -17.53 4.90 9.36
N ALA A 13 -18.48 4.77 8.42
CA ALA A 13 -19.55 3.80 8.53
C ALA A 13 -19.09 2.46 7.95
N PHE A 14 -19.10 1.43 8.79
CA PHE A 14 -18.69 0.08 8.43
C PHE A 14 -19.91 -0.83 8.27
N PRO A 15 -19.93 -1.77 7.31
CA PRO A 15 -20.96 -2.81 7.21
C PRO A 15 -21.04 -3.66 8.49
N GLU A 16 -22.16 -4.34 8.75
CA GLU A 16 -22.22 -5.24 9.91
C GLU A 16 -21.39 -6.51 9.70
N GLU A 17 -21.25 -6.97 8.45
CA GLU A 17 -20.62 -8.27 8.19
C GLU A 17 -19.09 -8.21 8.12
N PRO A 18 -18.34 -8.92 9.00
CA PRO A 18 -16.88 -8.86 9.06
C PRO A 18 -16.16 -9.19 7.75
N SER A 19 -16.77 -10.01 6.88
CA SER A 19 -16.22 -10.32 5.55
C SER A 19 -16.08 -9.09 4.66
N ASP A 20 -17.00 -8.12 4.79
CA ASP A 20 -16.98 -6.89 4.00
C ASP A 20 -15.84 -5.95 4.45
N TRP A 21 -15.47 -6.01 5.73
CA TRP A 21 -14.34 -5.25 6.29
C TRP A 21 -13.04 -5.78 5.73
N ILE A 22 -12.85 -7.10 5.82
CA ILE A 22 -11.68 -7.79 5.33
C ILE A 22 -11.52 -7.56 3.82
N ALA A 23 -12.62 -7.64 3.05
CA ALA A 23 -12.59 -7.38 1.62
C ALA A 23 -12.15 -5.94 1.29
N TYR A 24 -12.66 -4.95 2.03
CA TYR A 24 -12.27 -3.56 1.86
C TYR A 24 -10.82 -3.31 2.24
N GLU A 25 -10.37 -3.78 3.40
CA GLU A 25 -8.99 -3.64 3.88
C GLU A 25 -8.00 -4.27 2.90
N ARG A 26 -8.34 -5.43 2.34
CA ARG A 26 -7.56 -6.08 1.27
C ARG A 26 -7.51 -5.23 0.00
N ALA A 27 -8.63 -4.65 -0.42
CA ALA A 27 -8.67 -3.76 -1.58
C ALA A 27 -7.83 -2.49 -1.36
N GLN A 28 -7.83 -1.93 -0.15
CA GLN A 28 -6.95 -0.80 0.21
C GLN A 28 -5.47 -1.21 0.20
N ALA A 29 -5.13 -2.36 0.77
CA ALA A 29 -3.76 -2.90 0.75
C ALA A 29 -3.26 -3.14 -0.68
N HIS A 30 -4.11 -3.69 -1.56
CA HIS A 30 -3.79 -3.89 -2.97
C HIS A 30 -3.59 -2.56 -3.73
N THR A 31 -4.45 -1.57 -3.44
CA THR A 31 -4.32 -0.22 -4.02
C THR A 31 -3.02 0.45 -3.57
N ALA A 32 -2.67 0.34 -2.29
CA ALA A 32 -1.41 0.83 -1.75
C ALA A 32 -0.23 0.11 -2.42
N LEU A 33 -0.26 -1.22 -2.50
CA LEU A 33 0.78 -2.03 -3.15
C LEU A 33 1.06 -1.54 -4.58
N THR A 34 0.00 -1.34 -5.36
CA THR A 34 0.11 -0.83 -6.73
C THR A 34 0.81 0.53 -6.78
N ARG A 35 0.49 1.45 -5.86
CA ARG A 35 1.13 2.77 -5.77
C ARG A 35 2.61 2.67 -5.36
N PHE A 36 2.93 1.83 -4.38
CA PHE A 36 4.32 1.62 -3.94
C PHE A 36 5.17 0.97 -5.04
N VAL A 37 4.65 -0.03 -5.75
CA VAL A 37 5.35 -0.64 -6.89
C VAL A 37 5.65 0.41 -7.96
N ARG A 38 4.69 1.29 -8.28
CA ARG A 38 4.91 2.38 -9.24
C ARG A 38 5.95 3.40 -8.76
N LEU A 39 5.93 3.77 -7.47
CA LEU A 39 6.92 4.67 -6.89
C LEU A 39 8.34 4.07 -6.95
N ILE A 40 8.48 2.79 -6.56
CA ILE A 40 9.77 2.08 -6.60
C ILE A 40 10.29 2.01 -8.03
N THR A 41 9.48 1.49 -8.95
CA THR A 41 9.93 1.21 -10.33
C THR A 41 10.06 2.45 -11.20
N GLY A 42 9.16 3.43 -11.03
CA GLY A 42 9.10 4.62 -11.87
C GLY A 42 9.90 5.81 -11.35
N THR A 43 10.33 5.81 -10.08
CA THR A 43 11.01 6.96 -9.47
C THR A 43 12.27 6.57 -8.72
N VAL A 44 12.16 5.67 -7.73
CA VAL A 44 13.28 5.40 -6.81
C VAL A 44 14.38 4.58 -7.47
N TYR A 45 14.03 3.57 -8.28
CA TYR A 45 15.02 2.83 -9.07
C TYR A 45 15.77 3.72 -10.08
N PRO A 46 15.10 4.54 -10.92
CA PRO A 46 15.79 5.51 -11.76
C PRO A 46 16.70 6.48 -10.98
N HIS A 47 16.25 6.99 -9.83
CA HIS A 47 17.07 7.84 -8.97
C HIS A 47 18.34 7.12 -8.51
N GLN A 48 18.21 5.89 -8.00
CA GLN A 48 19.37 5.11 -7.55
C GLN A 48 20.33 4.76 -8.71
N GLN A 49 19.82 4.55 -9.94
CA GLN A 49 20.67 4.33 -11.12
C GLN A 49 21.46 5.58 -11.51
N LEU A 50 20.83 6.76 -11.42
CA LEU A 50 21.47 8.03 -11.70
C LEU A 50 22.51 8.43 -10.65
N LEU A 51 22.25 8.11 -9.38
CA LEU A 51 23.12 8.43 -8.25
C LEU A 51 23.36 7.19 -7.36
N PRO A 52 24.22 6.23 -7.77
CA PRO A 52 24.40 4.95 -7.07
C PRO A 52 24.95 5.06 -5.64
N HIS A 53 25.62 6.16 -5.33
CA HIS A 53 26.22 6.43 -4.03
C HIS A 53 25.37 7.36 -3.14
N ASP A 54 24.17 7.73 -3.58
CA ASP A 54 23.24 8.50 -2.76
C ASP A 54 22.64 7.62 -1.65
N ASP A 55 23.05 7.88 -0.40
CA ASP A 55 22.60 7.15 0.77
C ASP A 55 21.09 7.34 1.05
N TYR A 56 20.52 8.50 0.66
CA TYR A 56 19.09 8.73 0.79
C TYR A 56 18.30 7.85 -0.19
N ALA A 57 18.74 7.76 -1.45
CA ALA A 57 18.11 6.91 -2.46
C ALA A 57 18.13 5.43 -2.04
N ARG A 58 19.26 4.98 -1.48
CA ARG A 58 19.43 3.62 -0.97
C ARG A 58 18.49 3.34 0.21
N LEU A 59 18.49 4.21 1.23
CA LEU A 59 17.61 4.07 2.39
C LEU A 59 16.14 4.07 1.97
N LEU A 60 15.74 5.01 1.10
CA LEU A 60 14.37 5.10 0.61
C LEU A 60 13.97 3.81 -0.09
N LEU A 61 14.82 3.28 -0.97
CA LEU A 61 14.54 2.03 -1.68
C LEU A 61 14.34 0.86 -0.69
N ASP A 62 15.25 0.70 0.26
CA ASP A 62 15.21 -0.39 1.24
C ASP A 62 13.89 -0.35 2.04
N GLN A 63 13.48 0.84 2.52
CA GLN A 63 12.23 1.00 3.25
C GLN A 63 11.00 0.69 2.37
N LEU A 64 10.98 1.17 1.13
CA LEU A 64 9.84 0.95 0.24
C LEU A 64 9.72 -0.52 -0.18
N VAL A 65 10.84 -1.24 -0.35
CA VAL A 65 10.83 -2.69 -0.59
C VAL A 65 10.26 -3.44 0.62
N GLY A 66 10.60 -3.04 1.84
CA GLY A 66 10.01 -3.61 3.06
C GLY A 66 8.49 -3.39 3.16
N VAL A 67 8.02 -2.17 2.85
CA VAL A 67 6.58 -1.85 2.80
C VAL A 67 5.87 -2.67 1.71
N ARG A 68 6.48 -2.78 0.53
CA ARG A 68 5.96 -3.61 -0.57
C ARG A 68 5.78 -5.06 -0.13
N ALA A 69 6.78 -5.66 0.50
CA ALA A 69 6.71 -7.05 0.96
C ALA A 69 5.58 -7.28 1.98
N SER A 70 5.40 -6.33 2.90
CA SER A 70 4.31 -6.37 3.89
C SER A 70 2.94 -6.30 3.23
N LEU A 71 2.77 -5.40 2.26
CA LEU A 71 1.52 -5.28 1.50
C LEU A 71 1.24 -6.52 0.64
N GLU A 72 2.26 -7.11 0.00
CA GLU A 72 2.13 -8.37 -0.74
C GLU A 72 1.63 -9.50 0.20
N SER A 73 2.19 -9.60 1.41
CA SER A 73 1.76 -10.59 2.41
C SER A 73 0.28 -10.45 2.79
N ILE A 74 -0.16 -9.22 3.08
CA ILE A 74 -1.57 -8.92 3.39
C ILE A 74 -2.49 -9.32 2.23
N THR A 75 -2.08 -9.05 0.99
CA THR A 75 -2.89 -9.41 -0.19
C THR A 75 -2.96 -10.91 -0.46
N ARG A 76 -1.94 -11.70 -0.06
CA ARG A 76 -1.86 -13.15 -0.32
C ARG A 76 -2.53 -14.05 0.72
N LEU A 77 -2.78 -13.58 1.95
CA LEU A 77 -3.41 -14.35 3.05
C LEU A 77 -4.89 -14.79 2.80
N ALA A 78 -5.35 -14.93 1.56
CA ALA A 78 -6.70 -15.42 1.20
C ALA A 78 -6.73 -16.39 0.02
N SER A 79 -5.58 -16.92 -0.41
CA SER A 79 -5.52 -18.09 -1.29
C SER A 79 -5.41 -19.37 -0.48
#